data_AF-A0A8T4Y447-F1
#
_entry.id   AF-A0A8T4Y447-F1
#
_cell.length_a   1.000
_cell.length_b   1.000
_cell.length_c   1.000
_cell.angle_alpha   90.00
_cell.angle_beta   90.00
_cell.angle_gamma   90.00
#
_symmetry.space_group_name_H-M   'P 1'
#
loop_
_entity.id
_entity.type
_entity.pdbx_description
1 polymer ?
#
loop_
_entity_poly.entity_id
_entity_poly.type
_entity_poly.pdbx_seq_one_letter_code
_entity_poly.pdbx_strand_id
1 'polypeptide(L)'
;MTEKSAVVTVRLSKRDLEKVEALRVLEDVDRSTLIKEFIEDGLRRRVVDLYRKEKLTAGRAAEILGISLREFLEVLEREGVPVNWDSEGVREYLKAKYGD
;
A
#
# COMPACT_ATOMS: atom_id res chain seq x y z
N MET A 1 -20.04 -7.71 7.34
CA MET A 1 -19.28 -8.56 8.28
C MET A 1 -18.64 -7.62 9.27
N THR A 2 -18.87 -7.78 10.59
CA THR A 2 -18.21 -6.95 11.60
C THR A 2 -16.70 -7.19 11.49
N GLU A 3 -15.93 -6.18 11.11
CA GLU A 3 -14.48 -6.26 11.12
C GLU A 3 -14.02 -6.71 12.51
N LYS A 4 -13.30 -7.82 12.57
CA LYS A 4 -12.72 -8.29 13.83
C LYS A 4 -11.54 -7.38 14.16
N SER A 5 -11.73 -6.46 15.10
CA SER A 5 -10.64 -5.66 15.66
C SER A 5 -9.65 -6.56 16.40
N ALA A 6 -8.35 -6.42 16.09
CA ALA A 6 -7.27 -7.03 16.85
C ALA A 6 -6.54 -5.96 17.67
N VAL A 7 -6.12 -6.29 18.89
CA VAL A 7 -5.34 -5.38 19.75
C VAL A 7 -3.86 -5.73 19.63
N VAL A 8 -3.04 -4.72 19.31
CA VAL A 8 -1.58 -4.85 19.26
C VAL A 8 -0.98 -3.86 20.25
N THR A 9 -0.20 -4.36 21.21
CA THR A 9 0.52 -3.51 22.18
C THR A 9 1.98 -3.34 21.74
N VAL A 10 2.38 -2.10 21.45
CA VAL A 10 3.74 -1.77 21.04
C VAL A 10 4.38 -0.80 22.03
N ARG A 11 5.64 -1.03 22.40
CA ARG A 11 6.42 -0.07 23.18
C ARG A 11 7.05 0.96 22.26
N LEU A 12 6.73 2.23 22.48
CA LEU A 12 7.35 3.36 21.80
C LEU A 12 8.36 4.05 22.72
N SER A 13 9.43 4.58 22.11
CA SER A 13 10.32 5.47 22.83
C SER A 13 9.59 6.76 23.21
N LYS A 14 10.02 7.43 24.29
CA LYS A 14 9.45 8.73 24.69
C LYS A 14 9.53 9.74 23.54
N ARG A 15 10.66 9.76 22.84
CA ARG A 15 10.91 10.64 21.69
C ARG A 15 9.94 10.39 20.54
N ASP A 16 9.60 9.15 20.23
CA ASP A 16 8.67 8.85 19.13
C ASP A 16 7.23 9.16 19.52
N LEU A 17 6.86 8.89 20.77
CA LEU A 17 5.55 9.30 21.29
C LEU A 17 5.36 10.82 21.25
N GLU A 18 6.38 11.60 21.60
CA GLU A 18 6.35 13.07 21.53
C GLU A 18 6.09 13.57 20.10
N LYS A 19 6.67 12.93 19.07
CA LYS A 19 6.40 13.28 17.67
C LYS A 19 4.96 12.99 17.27
N VAL A 20 4.42 11.84 17.68
CA VAL A 20 3.02 11.46 17.42
C VAL A 20 2.08 12.47 18.07
N GLU A 21 2.33 12.86 19.32
CA GLU A 21 1.51 13.87 20.00
C GLU A 21 1.57 15.25 19.34
N ALA A 22 2.74 15.66 18.86
CA ALA A 22 2.87 16.93 18.16
C ALA A 22 2.00 16.96 16.88
N LEU A 23 2.03 15.91 16.07
CA LEU A 23 1.21 15.80 14.86
C LEU A 23 -0.29 15.71 15.19
N ARG A 24 -0.65 14.96 16.23
CA ARG A 24 -2.03 14.84 16.71
C ARG A 24 -2.68 16.20 16.98
N VAL A 25 -1.93 17.13 17.58
CA VAL A 25 -2.40 18.50 17.88
C VAL A 25 -2.50 19.36 16.62
N LEU A 26 -1.57 19.19 15.68
CA LEU A 26 -1.55 19.97 14.43
C LEU A 26 -2.67 19.55 13.46
N GLU A 27 -3.00 18.25 13.44
CA GLU A 27 -3.98 17.68 12.51
C GLU A 27 -5.39 17.54 13.14
N ASP A 28 -5.53 17.82 14.44
CA ASP A 28 -6.78 17.70 15.22
C ASP A 28 -7.46 16.33 15.09
N VAL A 29 -6.65 15.27 15.19
CA VAL A 29 -7.10 13.87 15.13
C VAL A 29 -6.87 13.16 16.46
N ASP A 30 -7.52 12.01 16.69
CA ASP A 30 -7.19 11.19 17.86
C ASP A 30 -5.93 10.33 17.63
N ARG A 31 -5.28 9.93 18.71
CA ARG A 31 -4.03 9.16 18.67
C ARG A 31 -4.18 7.84 17.91
N SER A 32 -5.31 7.15 18.06
CA SER A 32 -5.51 5.84 17.44
C SER A 32 -5.70 5.99 15.94
N THR A 33 -6.41 7.03 15.50
CA THR A 33 -6.57 7.34 14.07
C THR A 33 -5.23 7.64 13.43
N LEU A 34 -4.44 8.56 14.01
CA LEU A 34 -3.12 8.91 13.46
C LEU A 34 -2.16 7.70 13.41
N ILE A 35 -2.15 6.85 14.43
CA ILE A 35 -1.32 5.63 14.43
C ILE A 35 -1.77 4.65 13.34
N LYS A 36 -3.08 4.46 13.13
CA LYS A 36 -3.59 3.60 12.05
C LYS A 36 -3.19 4.13 10.69
N GLU A 37 -3.31 5.44 10.46
CA GLU A 37 -2.88 6.08 9.21
C GLU A 37 -1.38 5.89 8.94
N PHE A 38 -0.53 6.06 9.96
CA PHE A 38 0.90 5.78 9.83
C PHE A 38 1.20 4.33 9.47
N ILE A 39 0.44 3.38 10.03
CA ILE A 39 0.57 1.96 9.69
C ILE A 39 0.17 1.73 8.24
N GLU A 40 -0.99 2.24 7.80
CA GLU A 40 -1.48 2.08 6.43
C GLU A 40 -0.51 2.69 5.40
N ASP A 41 -0.02 3.91 5.65
CA ASP A 41 0.94 4.58 4.79
C ASP A 41 2.31 3.89 4.78
N GLY A 42 2.73 3.35 5.93
CA GLY A 42 3.95 2.56 6.03
C GLY A 42 3.87 1.25 5.25
N LEU A 43 2.73 0.55 5.36
CA LEU A 43 2.45 -0.68 4.62
C LEU A 43 2.39 -0.43 3.12
N ARG A 44 1.65 0.60 2.67
CA ARG A 44 1.58 0.99 1.26
C ARG A 44 2.97 1.22 0.68
N ARG A 45 3.76 2.08 1.32
CA ARG A 45 5.15 2.37 0.88
C ARG A 45 6.00 1.11 0.79
N ARG A 46 5.93 0.22 1.79
CA ARG A 46 6.71 -1.01 1.79
C ARG A 46 6.29 -1.99 0.69
N VAL A 47 4.99 -2.10 0.42
CA VAL A 47 4.45 -2.95 -0.64
C VAL A 47 4.85 -2.42 -2.02
N VAL A 48 4.74 -1.11 -2.26
CA VAL A 48 5.19 -0.47 -3.51
C VAL A 48 6.68 -0.68 -3.72
N ASP A 49 7.51 -0.53 -2.67
CA ASP A 49 8.95 -0.78 -2.76
C ASP A 49 9.29 -2.24 -3.08
N LEU A 50 8.51 -3.21 -2.58
CA LEU A 50 8.69 -4.62 -2.91
C LEU A 50 8.26 -4.92 -4.35
N TYR A 51 7.18 -4.28 -4.83
CA TYR A 51 6.78 -4.34 -6.24
C TYR A 51 7.87 -3.77 -7.16
N ARG A 52 8.40 -2.57 -6.84
CA ARG A 52 9.53 -1.95 -7.58
C ARG A 52 10.76 -2.85 -7.67
N LYS A 53 11.01 -3.67 -6.65
CA LYS A 53 12.12 -4.62 -6.58
C LYS A 53 11.79 -5.99 -7.21
N GLU A 54 10.66 -6.08 -7.92
CA GLU A 54 10.17 -7.29 -8.58
C GLU A 54 10.00 -8.47 -7.60
N LYS A 55 9.74 -8.18 -6.32
CA LYS A 55 9.48 -9.19 -5.28
C LYS A 55 8.00 -9.54 -5.15
N LEU A 56 7.12 -8.75 -5.75
CA LEU A 56 5.67 -8.93 -5.75
C LEU A 56 5.12 -8.63 -7.14
N THR A 57 4.08 -9.35 -7.55
CA THR A 57 3.23 -8.96 -8.69
C THR A 57 2.26 -7.86 -8.26
N ALA A 58 1.69 -7.12 -9.22
CA ALA A 58 0.69 -6.09 -8.91
C ALA A 58 -0.55 -6.67 -8.22
N GLY A 59 -1.00 -7.86 -8.65
CA GLY A 59 -2.10 -8.57 -8.00
C GLY A 59 -1.79 -8.93 -6.54
N ARG A 60 -0.60 -9.48 -6.27
CA ARG A 60 -0.22 -9.84 -4.90
C ARG A 60 -0.07 -8.61 -4.01
N ALA A 61 0.41 -7.50 -4.55
CA ALA A 61 0.50 -6.24 -3.84
C ALA A 61 -0.88 -5.68 -3.47
N ALA A 62 -1.84 -5.72 -4.39
CA ALA A 62 -3.22 -5.32 -4.16
C ALA A 62 -3.88 -6.17 -3.05
N GLU A 63 -3.71 -7.50 -3.10
CA GLU A 63 -4.19 -8.42 -2.07
C GLU A 63 -3.64 -8.09 -0.67
N ILE A 64 -2.34 -7.80 -0.56
CA ILE A 64 -1.70 -7.48 0.74
C ILE A 64 -2.27 -6.18 1.32
N LEU A 65 -2.53 -5.19 0.47
CA LEU A 65 -3.10 -3.91 0.88
C LEU A 65 -4.62 -3.95 1.05
N GLY A 66 -5.27 -5.07 0.70
CA GLY A 66 -6.73 -5.20 0.79
C GLY A 66 -7.49 -4.31 -0.19
N ILE A 67 -6.87 -3.92 -1.30
CA ILE A 67 -7.47 -3.06 -2.33
C ILE A 67 -7.62 -3.83 -3.66
N SER A 68 -8.41 -3.30 -4.58
CA SER A 68 -8.52 -3.86 -5.92
C SER A 68 -7.22 -3.66 -6.72
N LEU A 69 -7.02 -4.50 -7.74
CA LEU A 69 -5.90 -4.32 -8.68
C LEU A 69 -5.91 -2.92 -9.31
N ARG A 70 -7.09 -2.40 -9.66
CA ARG A 70 -7.24 -1.04 -10.22
C ARG A 70 -6.70 0.02 -9.27
N GLU A 71 -7.13 -0.01 -8.01
CA GLU A 71 -6.67 0.95 -6.99
C GLU A 71 -5.15 0.83 -6.77
N PHE A 72 -4.60 -0.37 -6.82
CA PHE A 72 -3.15 -0.53 -6.73
C PHE A 72 -2.40 0.07 -7.94
N LEU A 73 -2.92 -0.08 -9.16
CA LEU A 73 -2.35 0.56 -10.34
C LEU A 73 -2.40 2.09 -10.25
N GLU A 74 -3.47 2.67 -9.70
CA GLU A 74 -3.59 4.11 -9.43
C GLU A 74 -2.57 4.57 -8.37
N VAL A 75 -2.29 3.76 -7.35
CA VAL A 75 -1.20 4.02 -6.39
C VAL A 75 0.15 4.07 -7.10
N LEU A 76 0.44 3.11 -7.99
CA LEU A 76 1.69 3.10 -8.76
C LEU A 76 1.82 4.36 -9.63
N GLU A 77 0.76 4.76 -10.33
CA GLU A 77 0.74 5.97 -11.15
C GLU A 77 1.03 7.23 -10.32
N ARG A 78 0.34 7.40 -9.18
CA ARG A 78 0.55 8.53 -8.27
C ARG A 78 1.96 8.58 -7.70
N GLU A 79 2.58 7.43 -7.47
CA GLU A 79 3.95 7.31 -6.95
C GLU A 79 5.02 7.26 -8.05
N GLY A 80 4.65 7.50 -9.32
CA GLY A 80 5.58 7.53 -10.46
C GLY A 80 6.26 6.18 -10.71
N VAL A 81 5.60 5.08 -10.33
CA VAL A 81 6.13 3.73 -10.48
C VAL A 81 5.64 3.14 -11.79
N PRO A 82 6.54 2.77 -12.72
CA PRO A 82 6.12 2.15 -13.96
C PRO A 82 5.44 0.83 -13.65
N VAL A 83 4.28 0.63 -14.25
CA VAL A 83 3.63 -0.67 -14.24
C VAL A 83 4.51 -1.60 -15.06
N ASN A 84 5.05 -2.63 -14.42
CA ASN A 84 5.72 -3.72 -15.10
C ASN A 84 4.66 -4.56 -15.81
N TRP A 85 4.21 -4.06 -16.96
CA TRP A 85 3.48 -4.85 -17.92
C TRP A 85 4.46 -5.91 -18.39
N ASP A 86 4.17 -7.16 -18.09
CA ASP A 86 4.81 -8.26 -18.80
C ASP A 86 4.47 -8.09 -20.28
N SER A 87 5.33 -7.38 -21.00
CA SER A 87 5.11 -6.99 -22.38
C SER A 87 5.01 -8.21 -23.29
N GLU A 88 5.55 -9.35 -22.86
CA GLU A 88 5.42 -10.64 -23.52
C GLU A 88 4.03 -11.22 -23.28
N GLY A 89 3.57 -11.28 -22.03
CA GLY A 89 2.22 -11.72 -21.69
C GLY A 89 1.11 -10.85 -22.29
N VAL A 90 1.30 -9.53 -22.37
CA VAL A 90 0.37 -8.61 -23.05
C VAL A 90 0.36 -8.88 -24.56
N ARG A 91 1.53 -9.08 -25.17
CA ARG A 91 1.65 -9.38 -26.60
C ARG A 91 1.00 -10.72 -26.94
N GLU A 92 1.20 -11.73 -26.11
CA GLU A 92 0.60 -13.05 -26.29
C GLU A 92 -0.93 -13.01 -26.14
N TYR A 93 -1.45 -12.27 -25.14
CA TYR A 93 -2.89 -12.03 -25.00
C TYR A 93 -3.49 -11.33 -26.22
N LEU A 94 -2.85 -10.28 -26.72
CA LEU A 94 -3.33 -9.53 -27.88
C LEU A 94 -3.34 -10.41 -29.13
N LYS A 95 -2.26 -11.17 -29.35
CA LYS A 95 -2.15 -12.12 -30.47
C LYS A 95 -3.23 -13.21 -30.40
N ALA A 96 -3.47 -13.76 -29.22
CA ALA A 96 -4.51 -14.78 -29.02
C ALA A 96 -5.93 -14.24 -29.24
N LYS A 97 -6.18 -12.97 -28.92
CA LYS A 97 -7.52 -12.38 -28.96
C LYS A 97 -7.87 -11.69 -30.28
N TYR A 98 -6.89 -11.10 -30.96
CA TYR A 98 -7.12 -10.26 -32.14
C TYR A 98 -6.34 -10.70 -33.38
N GLY A 99 -5.44 -11.68 -33.28
CA GLY A 99 -4.51 -12.01 -34.37
C GLY A 99 -3.39 -10.97 -34.52
N ASP A 100 -2.45 -11.23 -35.42
CA ASP A 100 -1.32 -10.33 -35.73
C ASP A 100 -1.77 -9.02 -36.40
#